data_AF-A0A7Y4UFR9-F1
#
_entry.id   AF-A0A7Y4UFR9-F1
#
_cell.length_a   1.000
_cell.length_b   1.000
_cell.length_c   1.000
_cell.angle_alpha   90.00
_cell.angle_beta   90.00
_cell.angle_gamma   90.00
#
_symmetry.space_group_name_H-M   'P 1'
#
loop_
_entity.id
_entity.type
_entity.pdbx_description
1 polymer ?
#
loop_
_entity_poly.entity_id
_entity_poly.type
_entity_poly.pdbx_seq_one_letter_code
_entity_poly.pdbx_strand_id
1 'polypeptide(L)'
;LRQWGGFEPGTEATRWTGGLLEKLLETHRIARFRRRISQEPKGSGYAEIDKTIKLTEKLQRTRQIDALILFKDLDDDVSRRTALLQARDENNGLFVVVIATPKWKREAWILHGFECQTENEKQQLMAFQQTLGFDPRTRAENLRHNTANDPKMILQALLNEYASGEVRYQRQALCWQTTPLSLLRQRGRATYLNDFLDEIQQYLLPLIDPGSPHQKT
;
A
#
# COMPACT_ATOMS: atom_id res chain seq x y z
N LEU A 1 10.81 -16.24 14.57
CA LEU A 1 10.24 -14.90 14.30
C LEU A 1 10.45 -14.60 12.81
N ARG A 2 9.39 -14.24 12.09
CA ARG A 2 9.51 -13.80 10.68
C ARG A 2 10.28 -12.47 10.65
N GLN A 3 11.02 -12.22 9.56
CA GLN A 3 11.76 -10.99 9.36
C GLN A 3 11.23 -10.27 8.11
N TRP A 4 11.29 -8.94 8.12
CA TRP A 4 10.91 -8.09 7.00
C TRP A 4 12.15 -7.39 6.46
N GLY A 5 12.20 -7.17 5.15
CA GLY A 5 13.30 -6.41 4.55
C GLY A 5 13.07 -6.15 3.06
N GLY A 6 13.86 -5.21 2.53
CA GLY A 6 13.92 -4.94 1.10
C GLY A 6 14.82 -5.91 0.33
N PHE A 7 14.90 -5.69 -0.98
CA PHE A 7 15.83 -6.40 -1.87
C PHE A 7 17.30 -6.10 -1.55
N GLU A 8 17.60 -4.90 -1.06
CA GLU A 8 18.94 -4.54 -0.60
C GLU A 8 19.15 -4.98 0.86
N PRO A 9 20.26 -5.67 1.19
CA PRO A 9 20.55 -6.09 2.56
C PRO A 9 20.53 -4.94 3.56
N GLY A 10 19.94 -5.17 4.74
CA GLY A 10 19.86 -4.17 5.81
C GLY A 10 18.80 -3.08 5.60
N THR A 11 18.02 -3.13 4.52
CA THR A 11 16.89 -2.21 4.31
C THR A 11 15.59 -2.80 4.85
N GLU A 12 14.74 -1.97 5.47
CA GLU A 12 13.41 -2.41 5.95
C GLU A 12 12.42 -2.63 4.79
N ALA A 13 12.57 -1.86 3.71
CA ALA A 13 11.78 -1.96 2.50
C ALA A 13 12.53 -1.37 1.30
N THR A 14 12.23 -1.85 0.09
CA THR A 14 12.74 -1.26 -1.15
C THR A 14 11.79 -0.20 -1.68
N ARG A 15 12.31 1.00 -1.96
CA ARG A 15 11.56 2.07 -2.65
C ARG A 15 11.94 2.11 -4.13
N TRP A 16 10.94 2.09 -5.01
CA TRP A 16 11.16 2.17 -6.46
C TRP A 16 11.41 3.61 -6.89
N THR A 17 12.62 4.10 -6.66
CA THR A 17 13.05 5.43 -7.13
C THR A 17 14.27 5.29 -8.04
N GLY A 18 14.36 6.13 -9.08
CA GLY A 18 15.58 6.28 -9.88
C GLY A 18 16.03 5.03 -10.64
N GLY A 19 15.09 4.22 -11.15
CA GLY A 19 15.39 3.00 -11.92
C GLY A 19 16.03 1.87 -11.10
N LEU A 20 15.82 1.86 -9.78
CA LEU A 20 16.38 0.84 -8.89
C LEU A 20 15.96 -0.58 -9.30
N LEU A 21 14.71 -0.78 -9.75
CA LEU A 21 14.24 -2.09 -10.19
C LEU A 21 15.06 -2.59 -11.38
N GLU A 22 15.32 -1.74 -12.38
CA GLU A 22 16.16 -2.07 -13.53
C GLU A 22 17.58 -2.44 -13.09
N LYS A 23 18.18 -1.67 -12.17
CA LYS A 23 19.52 -1.96 -11.62
C LYS A 23 19.56 -3.31 -10.89
N LEU A 24 18.53 -3.63 -10.10
CA LEU A 24 18.43 -4.90 -9.40
C LEU A 24 18.28 -6.08 -10.39
N LEU A 25 17.45 -5.93 -11.42
CA LEU A 25 17.30 -6.95 -12.47
C LEU A 25 18.63 -7.23 -13.18
N GLU A 26 19.39 -6.18 -13.52
CA GLU A 26 20.71 -6.30 -14.12
C GLU A 26 21.72 -6.98 -13.17
N THR A 27 21.75 -6.55 -11.91
CA THR A 27 22.62 -7.11 -10.85
C THR A 27 22.38 -8.61 -10.65
N HIS A 28 21.12 -9.03 -10.66
CA HIS A 28 20.74 -10.43 -10.50
C HIS A 28 20.72 -11.23 -11.80
N ARG A 29 21.21 -10.64 -12.91
CA ARG A 29 21.28 -11.25 -14.25
C ARG A 29 19.95 -11.84 -14.70
N ILE A 30 18.86 -11.15 -14.37
CA ILE A 30 17.53 -11.51 -14.83
C ILE A 30 17.44 -10.96 -16.25
N ALA A 31 17.32 -11.87 -17.23
CA ALA A 31 17.33 -11.51 -18.64
C ALA A 31 16.35 -10.35 -18.88
N ARG A 32 16.80 -9.33 -19.62
CA ARG A 32 15.93 -8.22 -20.02
C ARG A 32 14.68 -8.81 -20.62
N PHE A 33 13.55 -8.39 -20.07
CA PHE A 33 12.23 -8.84 -20.46
C PHE A 33 12.09 -8.72 -21.99
N ARG A 34 12.27 -9.81 -22.73
CA ARG A 34 11.68 -9.88 -24.06
C ARG A 34 10.20 -9.87 -23.77
N ARG A 35 9.51 -8.75 -24.07
CA ARG A 35 8.04 -8.72 -24.07
C ARG A 35 7.61 -9.97 -24.83
N ARG A 36 7.12 -10.98 -24.11
CA ARG A 36 6.22 -11.95 -24.74
C ARG A 36 5.13 -11.05 -25.29
N ILE A 37 5.03 -10.98 -26.61
CA ILE A 37 3.90 -10.32 -27.26
C ILE A 37 2.71 -11.18 -26.85
N SER A 38 2.11 -10.88 -25.69
CA SER A 38 0.77 -11.36 -25.41
C SER A 38 -0.11 -10.73 -26.47
N GLN A 39 -0.97 -11.54 -27.09
CA GLN A 39 -1.91 -11.05 -28.09
C GLN A 39 -2.86 -9.99 -27.51
N GLU A 40 -2.99 -9.94 -26.17
CA GLU A 40 -3.70 -8.89 -25.45
C GLU A 40 -2.73 -7.86 -24.85
N PRO A 41 -2.97 -6.56 -25.04
CA PRO A 41 -2.20 -5.52 -24.36
C PRO A 41 -2.44 -5.59 -22.84
N LYS A 42 -1.38 -5.85 -22.07
CA LYS A 42 -1.45 -5.77 -20.61
C LYS A 42 -1.60 -4.32 -20.16
N GLY A 43 -2.42 -4.08 -19.15
CA GLY A 43 -2.66 -2.73 -18.61
C GLY A 43 -1.43 -2.12 -17.92
N SER A 44 -1.51 -0.81 -17.66
CA SER A 44 -0.46 -0.05 -16.96
C SER A 44 -0.12 -0.69 -15.61
N GLY A 45 1.16 -0.79 -15.27
CA GLY A 45 1.65 -1.40 -14.02
C GLY A 45 1.91 -2.91 -14.05
N TYR A 46 1.35 -3.67 -14.99
CA TYR A 46 1.57 -5.13 -15.09
C TYR A 46 3.06 -5.50 -15.07
N ALA A 47 3.84 -4.86 -15.96
CA ALA A 47 5.25 -5.20 -16.15
C ALA A 47 6.11 -4.92 -14.90
N GLU A 48 5.72 -3.95 -14.07
CA GLU A 48 6.45 -3.60 -12.84
C GLU A 48 6.29 -4.69 -11.78
N ILE A 49 5.07 -5.19 -11.59
CA ILE A 49 4.76 -6.30 -10.68
C ILE A 49 5.40 -7.60 -11.16
N ASP A 50 5.21 -7.94 -12.44
CA ASP A 50 5.77 -9.16 -13.02
C ASP A 50 7.31 -9.22 -12.93
N LYS A 51 7.99 -8.10 -13.21
CA LYS A 51 9.45 -7.97 -12.98
C LYS A 51 9.82 -8.19 -11.52
N THR A 52 9.03 -7.63 -10.60
CA THR A 52 9.32 -7.73 -9.16
C THR A 52 9.13 -9.14 -8.66
N ILE A 53 8.06 -9.83 -9.08
CA ILE A 53 7.84 -11.24 -8.73
C ILE A 53 9.02 -12.08 -9.24
N LYS A 54 9.43 -11.94 -10.49
CA LYS A 54 10.60 -12.67 -11.06
C LYS A 54 11.91 -12.39 -10.35
N LEU A 55 12.12 -11.14 -9.91
CA LEU A 55 13.25 -10.80 -9.06
C LEU A 55 13.19 -11.54 -7.72
N THR A 56 12.03 -11.57 -7.09
CA THR A 56 11.80 -12.30 -5.84
C THR A 56 11.98 -13.82 -6.04
N GLU A 57 11.49 -14.41 -7.13
CA GLU A 57 11.71 -15.83 -7.47
C GLU A 57 13.20 -16.16 -7.63
N LYS A 58 13.98 -15.24 -8.22
CA LYS A 58 15.42 -15.40 -8.34
C LYS A 58 16.09 -15.39 -6.95
N LEU A 59 15.65 -14.49 -6.07
CA LEU A 59 16.13 -14.37 -4.69
C LEU A 59 15.66 -15.50 -3.78
N GLN A 60 14.53 -16.15 -4.09
CA GLN A 60 14.00 -17.29 -3.34
C GLN A 60 15.03 -18.40 -3.16
N ARG A 61 15.91 -18.58 -4.16
CA ARG A 61 16.98 -19.57 -4.16
C ARG A 61 18.00 -19.39 -3.04
N THR A 62 18.08 -18.20 -2.46
CA THR A 62 19.07 -17.87 -1.42
C THR A 62 18.46 -17.25 -0.15
N ARG A 63 17.22 -16.75 -0.18
CA ARG A 63 16.64 -15.95 0.91
C ARG A 63 15.42 -16.55 1.63
N GLN A 64 14.91 -17.71 1.21
CA GLN A 64 13.69 -18.33 1.78
C GLN A 64 12.57 -17.30 2.06
N ILE A 65 12.00 -16.75 0.98
CA ILE A 65 10.97 -15.71 1.07
C ILE A 65 9.62 -16.40 1.18
N ASP A 66 8.85 -16.07 2.21
CA ASP A 66 7.49 -16.61 2.40
C ASP A 66 6.43 -15.72 1.74
N ALA A 67 6.68 -14.40 1.71
CA ALA A 67 5.75 -13.42 1.18
C ALA A 67 6.45 -12.20 0.56
N LEU A 68 5.80 -11.63 -0.45
CA LEU A 68 6.13 -10.36 -1.09
C LEU A 68 4.95 -9.40 -0.91
N ILE A 69 5.20 -8.26 -0.27
CA ILE A 69 4.21 -7.19 -0.10
C ILE A 69 4.59 -6.04 -1.02
N LEU A 70 3.68 -5.67 -1.91
CA LEU A 70 3.85 -4.58 -2.86
C LEU A 70 2.88 -3.46 -2.51
N PHE A 71 3.34 -2.22 -2.58
CA PHE A 71 2.52 -1.05 -2.27
C PHE A 71 2.59 -0.08 -3.44
N LYS A 72 1.46 0.17 -4.10
CA LYS A 72 1.38 1.00 -5.29
C LYS A 72 0.11 1.84 -5.30
N ASP A 73 0.28 3.16 -5.23
CA ASP A 73 -0.83 4.10 -5.42
C ASP A 73 -1.38 3.99 -6.86
N LEU A 74 -2.71 4.02 -6.98
CA LEU A 74 -3.38 3.88 -8.27
C LEU A 74 -3.60 5.21 -8.99
N ASP A 75 -3.61 6.34 -8.26
CA ASP A 75 -4.02 7.65 -8.80
C ASP A 75 -5.39 7.58 -9.52
N ASP A 76 -6.32 6.80 -8.98
CA ASP A 76 -7.69 6.48 -9.46
C ASP A 76 -7.77 5.69 -10.78
N ASP A 77 -6.66 5.11 -11.21
CA ASP A 77 -6.61 4.23 -12.38
C ASP A 77 -7.06 2.80 -12.02
N VAL A 78 -8.36 2.53 -12.14
CA VAL A 78 -8.94 1.19 -11.88
C VAL A 78 -8.36 0.13 -12.83
N SER A 79 -8.00 0.52 -14.06
CA SER A 79 -7.39 -0.39 -15.03
C SER A 79 -6.01 -0.86 -14.55
N ARG A 80 -5.26 0.03 -13.88
CA ARG A 80 -3.99 -0.31 -13.23
C ARG A 80 -4.20 -1.35 -12.16
N ARG A 81 -5.17 -1.19 -11.26
CA ARG A 81 -5.48 -2.21 -10.23
C ARG A 81 -5.69 -3.59 -10.86
N THR A 82 -6.49 -3.66 -11.92
CA THR A 82 -6.76 -4.91 -12.65
C THR A 82 -5.48 -5.52 -13.22
N ALA A 83 -4.63 -4.71 -13.83
CA ALA A 83 -3.35 -5.17 -14.40
C ALA A 83 -2.35 -5.65 -13.33
N LEU A 84 -2.31 -5.01 -12.16
CA LEU A 84 -1.46 -5.43 -11.04
C LEU A 84 -1.91 -6.79 -10.49
N LEU A 85 -3.22 -6.99 -10.30
CA LEU A 85 -3.78 -8.25 -9.83
C LEU A 85 -3.62 -9.37 -10.87
N GLN A 86 -3.80 -9.05 -12.16
CA GLN A 86 -3.53 -9.98 -13.24
C GLN A 86 -2.07 -10.47 -13.23
N ALA A 87 -1.11 -9.56 -13.03
CA ALA A 87 0.31 -9.93 -12.94
C ALA A 87 0.60 -10.86 -11.76
N ARG A 88 -0.07 -10.65 -10.62
CA ARG A 88 0.01 -11.56 -9.47
C ARG A 88 -0.53 -12.94 -9.82
N ASP A 89 -1.74 -13.00 -10.34
CA ASP A 89 -2.46 -14.26 -10.55
C ASP A 89 -1.75 -15.13 -11.62
N GLU A 90 -1.09 -14.50 -12.60
CA GLU A 90 -0.27 -15.19 -13.62
C GLU A 90 1.10 -15.68 -13.09
N ASN A 91 1.55 -15.24 -11.91
CA ASN A 91 2.85 -15.61 -11.34
C ASN A 91 2.71 -16.21 -9.92
N ASN A 92 1.60 -16.88 -9.60
CA ASN A 92 1.43 -17.54 -8.30
C ASN A 92 2.29 -18.83 -8.20
N GLY A 93 2.86 -19.13 -7.01
CA GLY A 93 3.40 -20.48 -6.75
C GLY A 93 4.59 -20.64 -5.81
N LEU A 94 5.47 -19.63 -5.63
CA LEU A 94 6.67 -19.79 -4.78
C LEU A 94 6.58 -19.12 -3.41
N PHE A 95 5.80 -18.05 -3.30
CA PHE A 95 5.57 -17.27 -2.10
C PHE A 95 4.23 -16.55 -2.23
N VAL A 96 3.69 -16.09 -1.11
CA VAL A 96 2.48 -15.27 -1.09
C VAL A 96 2.79 -13.89 -1.67
N VAL A 97 1.91 -13.36 -2.52
CA VAL A 97 2.03 -12.00 -3.04
C VAL A 97 0.79 -11.20 -2.63
N VAL A 98 1.00 -10.14 -1.85
CA VAL A 98 -0.05 -9.21 -1.41
C VAL A 98 0.21 -7.85 -2.05
N ILE A 99 -0.82 -7.23 -2.63
CA ILE A 99 -0.67 -5.93 -3.31
C ILE A 99 -1.61 -4.90 -2.69
N ALA A 100 -1.03 -3.98 -1.93
CA ALA A 100 -1.72 -2.77 -1.47
C ALA A 100 -1.88 -1.78 -2.63
N THR A 101 -3.13 -1.43 -2.93
CA THR A 101 -3.49 -0.56 -4.07
C THR A 101 -4.42 0.58 -3.65
N PRO A 102 -3.95 1.58 -2.87
CA PRO A 102 -4.81 2.70 -2.51
C PRO A 102 -5.37 3.39 -3.75
N LYS A 103 -6.68 3.67 -3.73
CA LYS A 103 -7.38 4.32 -4.85
C LYS A 103 -6.67 5.59 -5.32
N TRP A 104 -6.39 6.51 -4.41
CA TRP A 104 -5.69 7.76 -4.73
C TRP A 104 -4.23 7.69 -4.29
N LYS A 105 -4.04 7.72 -2.97
CA LYS A 105 -2.74 7.65 -2.30
C LYS A 105 -2.88 6.93 -0.97
N ARG A 106 -1.78 6.39 -0.46
CA ARG A 106 -1.75 5.81 0.90
C ARG A 106 -2.24 6.76 2.00
N GLU A 107 -2.06 8.07 1.85
CA GLU A 107 -2.50 9.02 2.87
C GLU A 107 -4.03 9.00 3.06
N ALA A 108 -4.80 8.61 2.04
CA ALA A 108 -6.23 8.38 2.18
C ALA A 108 -6.53 7.21 3.16
N TRP A 109 -5.69 6.18 3.20
CA TRP A 109 -5.81 5.10 4.16
C TRP A 109 -5.48 5.55 5.58
N ILE A 110 -4.47 6.41 5.74
CA ILE A 110 -4.12 6.98 7.05
C ILE A 110 -5.29 7.82 7.59
N LEU A 111 -5.92 8.63 6.73
CA LEU A 111 -7.08 9.45 7.10
C LEU A 111 -8.26 8.62 7.64
N HIS A 112 -8.46 7.37 7.17
CA HIS A 112 -9.52 6.51 7.69
C HIS A 112 -9.38 6.20 9.18
N GLY A 113 -8.15 6.14 9.68
CA GLY A 113 -7.87 5.94 11.10
C GLY A 113 -7.53 7.22 11.86
N PHE A 114 -7.66 8.39 11.23
CA PHE A 114 -7.37 9.64 11.89
C PHE A 114 -8.48 10.00 12.90
N GLU A 115 -8.13 10.04 14.18
CA GLU A 115 -8.97 10.62 15.23
C GLU A 115 -8.19 11.76 15.89
N CYS A 116 -8.85 12.91 16.06
CA CYS A 116 -8.21 14.10 16.62
C CYS A 116 -7.81 13.86 18.09
N GLN A 117 -6.56 14.18 18.43
CA GLN A 117 -5.98 14.10 19.77
C GLN A 117 -5.76 15.49 20.37
N THR A 118 -5.67 16.52 19.53
CA THR A 118 -5.46 17.91 19.96
C THR A 118 -6.59 18.81 19.48
N GLU A 119 -6.72 19.98 20.11
CA GLU A 119 -7.71 20.97 19.69
C GLU A 119 -7.36 21.58 18.33
N ASN A 120 -6.07 21.72 18.02
CA ASN A 120 -5.61 22.16 16.70
C ASN A 120 -6.00 21.15 15.62
N GLU A 121 -5.81 19.84 15.83
CA GLU A 121 -6.27 18.80 14.89
C GLU A 121 -7.79 18.88 14.65
N LYS A 122 -8.59 19.13 15.71
CA LYS A 122 -10.05 19.29 15.57
C LYS A 122 -10.41 20.51 14.75
N GLN A 123 -9.79 21.65 15.02
CA GLN A 123 -10.04 22.90 14.28
C GLN A 123 -9.69 22.76 12.80
N GLN A 124 -8.53 22.16 12.49
CA GLN A 124 -8.12 21.89 11.12
C GLN A 124 -9.09 20.93 10.43
N LEU A 125 -9.50 19.84 11.10
CA LEU A 125 -10.47 18.91 10.55
C LEU A 125 -11.83 19.57 10.27
N MET A 126 -12.33 20.42 11.18
CA MET A 126 -13.56 21.18 10.99
C MET A 126 -13.46 22.13 9.79
N ALA A 127 -12.32 22.83 9.63
CA ALA A 127 -12.09 23.71 8.50
C ALA A 127 -12.10 22.94 7.16
N PHE A 128 -11.48 21.74 7.12
CA PHE A 128 -11.58 20.86 5.95
C PHE A 128 -12.99 20.37 5.71
N GLN A 129 -13.73 19.95 6.74
CA GLN A 129 -15.12 19.52 6.60
C GLN A 129 -16.01 20.61 5.99
N GLN A 130 -15.84 21.85 6.44
CA GLN A 130 -16.56 23.02 5.89
C GLN A 130 -16.17 23.29 4.43
N THR A 131 -14.87 23.25 4.13
CA THR A 131 -14.35 23.56 2.78
C THR A 131 -14.71 22.46 1.76
N LEU A 132 -14.65 21.20 2.18
CA LEU A 132 -14.90 20.04 1.33
C LEU A 132 -16.40 19.70 1.20
N GLY A 133 -17.21 20.10 2.19
CA GLY A 133 -18.60 19.67 2.30
C GLY A 133 -18.76 18.20 2.73
N PHE A 134 -17.68 17.55 3.19
CA PHE A 134 -17.70 16.18 3.70
C PHE A 134 -16.54 15.92 4.67
N ASP A 135 -16.65 14.85 5.46
CA ASP A 135 -15.57 14.40 6.35
C ASP A 135 -14.53 13.57 5.57
N PRO A 136 -13.28 14.05 5.43
CA PRO A 136 -12.23 13.36 4.68
C PRO A 136 -11.84 11.99 5.27
N ARG A 137 -12.20 11.70 6.53
CA ARG A 137 -11.95 10.40 7.18
C ARG A 137 -12.90 9.31 6.74
N THR A 138 -14.15 9.68 6.45
CA THR A 138 -15.21 8.72 6.09
C THR A 138 -15.47 8.68 4.59
N ARG A 139 -15.08 9.73 3.87
CA ARG A 139 -15.35 9.92 2.44
C ARG A 139 -14.07 10.19 1.63
N ALA A 140 -12.97 9.53 2.00
CA ALA A 140 -11.65 9.73 1.40
C ALA A 140 -11.60 9.36 -0.10
N GLU A 141 -12.55 8.57 -0.59
CA GLU A 141 -12.72 8.26 -2.02
C GLU A 141 -13.04 9.48 -2.88
N ASN A 142 -13.51 10.58 -2.28
CA ASN A 142 -13.85 11.84 -2.95
C ASN A 142 -12.69 12.86 -2.96
N LEU A 143 -11.58 12.54 -2.30
CA LEU A 143 -10.35 13.33 -2.37
C LEU A 143 -9.72 13.21 -3.77
N ARG A 144 -8.98 14.22 -4.23
CA ARG A 144 -8.42 14.24 -5.59
C ARG A 144 -6.97 14.67 -5.58
N HIS A 145 -6.15 13.97 -6.35
CA HIS A 145 -4.75 14.31 -6.49
C HIS A 145 -4.54 15.71 -7.12
N ASN A 146 -3.51 16.43 -6.66
CA ASN A 146 -3.08 17.74 -7.21
C ASN A 146 -4.13 18.85 -7.12
N THR A 147 -5.01 18.78 -6.14
CA THR A 147 -5.91 19.88 -5.82
C THR A 147 -5.83 20.24 -4.34
N ALA A 148 -6.57 21.27 -3.92
CA ALA A 148 -6.69 21.64 -2.51
C ALA A 148 -7.25 20.51 -1.62
N ASN A 149 -7.87 19.47 -2.19
CA ASN A 149 -8.36 18.29 -1.48
C ASN A 149 -7.47 17.04 -1.64
N ASP A 150 -6.18 17.22 -1.96
CA ASP A 150 -5.23 16.10 -2.03
C ASP A 150 -5.05 15.46 -0.64
N PRO A 151 -5.16 14.12 -0.51
CA PRO A 151 -5.08 13.44 0.77
C PRO A 151 -3.76 13.68 1.50
N LYS A 152 -2.65 13.83 0.77
CA LYS A 152 -1.34 14.15 1.35
C LYS A 152 -1.33 15.55 1.94
N MET A 153 -1.97 16.51 1.28
CA MET A 153 -2.03 17.89 1.75
C MET A 153 -2.90 18.02 2.99
N ILE A 154 -4.06 17.38 2.99
CA ILE A 154 -4.96 17.33 4.15
C ILE A 154 -4.23 16.71 5.35
N LEU A 155 -3.60 15.54 5.17
CA LEU A 155 -2.88 14.88 6.26
C LEU A 155 -1.72 15.74 6.79
N GLN A 156 -0.99 16.43 5.91
CA GLN A 156 0.08 17.34 6.32
C GLN A 156 -0.43 18.54 7.13
N ALA A 157 -1.56 19.13 6.72
CA ALA A 157 -2.17 20.25 7.42
C ALA A 157 -2.72 19.84 8.79
N LEU A 158 -3.40 18.69 8.88
CA LEU A 158 -3.88 18.12 10.14
C LEU A 158 -2.72 17.89 11.12
N LEU A 159 -1.55 17.49 10.61
CA LEU A 159 -0.37 17.17 11.41
C LEU A 159 0.68 18.29 11.45
N ASN A 160 0.29 19.52 11.14
CA ASN A 160 1.24 20.63 11.01
C ASN A 160 1.91 21.01 12.34
N GLU A 161 1.22 20.83 13.47
CA GLU A 161 1.80 21.14 14.79
C GLU A 161 2.99 20.24 15.17
N TYR A 162 3.15 19.10 14.50
CA TYR A 162 4.26 18.19 14.73
C TYR A 162 5.47 18.64 13.90
N ALA A 163 6.41 19.30 14.60
CA ALA A 163 7.56 19.99 14.00
C ALA A 163 8.59 19.08 13.33
N SER A 164 8.81 17.86 13.84
CA SER A 164 9.78 16.92 13.28
C SER A 164 9.12 15.80 12.48
N GLY A 165 9.84 15.29 11.48
CA GLY A 165 9.36 14.16 10.66
C GLY A 165 9.11 12.89 11.46
N GLU A 166 9.91 12.63 12.49
CA GLU A 166 9.78 11.45 13.36
C GLU A 166 8.51 11.52 14.21
N VAL A 167 8.28 12.65 14.90
CA VAL A 167 7.07 12.83 15.71
C VAL A 167 5.83 12.77 14.81
N ARG A 168 5.89 13.38 13.62
CA ARG A 168 4.81 13.32 12.64
C ARG A 168 4.56 11.88 12.16
N TYR A 169 5.61 11.10 11.94
CA TYR A 169 5.49 9.70 11.55
C TYR A 169 4.84 8.86 12.66
N GLN A 170 5.30 9.01 13.89
CA GLN A 170 4.70 8.33 15.06
C GLN A 170 3.22 8.68 15.19
N ARG A 171 2.86 9.95 14.99
CA ARG A 171 1.47 10.38 15.02
C ARG A 171 0.62 9.77 13.91
N GLN A 172 1.15 9.67 12.69
CA GLN A 172 0.51 8.93 11.60
C GLN A 172 0.33 7.46 11.98
N ALA A 173 1.35 6.85 12.60
CA ALA A 173 1.33 5.44 12.97
C ALA A 173 0.18 5.07 13.91
N LEU A 174 -0.17 5.96 14.84
CA LEU A 174 -1.35 5.78 15.68
C LEU A 174 -2.63 5.56 14.86
N CYS A 175 -2.75 6.18 13.67
CA CYS A 175 -3.94 6.03 12.84
C CYS A 175 -4.17 4.58 12.36
N TRP A 176 -3.12 3.74 12.27
CA TRP A 176 -3.31 2.31 11.96
C TRP A 176 -2.99 1.38 13.12
N GLN A 177 -2.25 1.84 14.15
CA GLN A 177 -1.90 1.02 15.30
C GLN A 177 -2.99 0.98 16.36
N THR A 178 -3.76 2.06 16.55
CA THR A 178 -4.76 2.15 17.64
C THR A 178 -6.20 2.17 17.14
N THR A 179 -6.42 2.43 15.85
CA THR A 179 -7.76 2.43 15.27
C THR A 179 -8.34 1.01 15.25
N PRO A 180 -9.58 0.79 15.72
CA PRO A 180 -10.24 -0.50 15.61
C PRO A 180 -10.31 -0.99 14.17
N LEU A 181 -9.94 -2.25 13.94
CA LEU A 181 -9.93 -2.85 12.60
C LEU A 181 -11.30 -2.77 11.92
N SER A 182 -12.39 -2.94 12.68
CA SER A 182 -13.77 -2.79 12.18
C SER A 182 -14.04 -1.39 11.61
N LEU A 183 -13.51 -0.34 12.24
CA LEU A 183 -13.64 1.03 11.78
C LEU A 183 -12.82 1.29 10.51
N LEU A 184 -11.60 0.76 10.43
CA LEU A 184 -10.78 0.81 9.21
C LEU A 184 -11.45 0.10 8.04
N ARG A 185 -12.06 -1.07 8.27
CA ARG A 185 -12.84 -1.80 7.26
C ARG A 185 -14.05 -1.00 6.79
N GLN A 186 -14.80 -0.41 7.72
CA GLN A 186 -15.97 0.41 7.40
C GLN A 186 -15.59 1.61 6.53
N ARG A 187 -14.61 2.41 6.97
CA ARG A 187 -14.20 3.65 6.29
C ARG A 187 -13.42 3.37 4.99
N GLY A 188 -12.65 2.29 4.97
CA GLY A 188 -11.73 1.90 3.89
C GLY A 188 -12.35 1.23 2.66
N ARG A 189 -13.66 0.99 2.66
CA ARG A 189 -14.34 0.22 1.60
C ARG A 189 -14.20 0.86 0.22
N ALA A 190 -14.34 2.17 0.12
CA ALA A 190 -14.31 2.88 -1.16
C ALA A 190 -12.89 3.27 -1.64
N THR A 191 -11.86 2.95 -0.87
CA THR A 191 -10.44 3.30 -1.15
C THR A 191 -9.53 2.08 -1.30
N TYR A 192 -10.11 0.88 -1.34
CA TYR A 192 -9.43 -0.43 -1.40
C TYR A 192 -8.61 -0.80 -0.16
N LEU A 193 -8.76 -0.07 0.96
CA LEU A 193 -8.15 -0.48 2.22
C LEU A 193 -8.79 -1.77 2.75
N ASN A 194 -10.12 -1.91 2.67
CA ASN A 194 -10.78 -3.14 3.10
C ASN A 194 -10.28 -4.36 2.31
N ASP A 195 -10.14 -4.23 0.99
CA ASP A 195 -9.62 -5.30 0.14
C ASP A 195 -8.21 -5.72 0.55
N PHE A 196 -7.34 -4.75 0.86
CA PHE A 196 -5.99 -5.03 1.33
C PHE A 196 -6.00 -5.74 2.70
N LEU A 197 -6.88 -5.33 3.62
CA LEU A 197 -7.03 -6.01 4.92
C LEU A 197 -7.54 -7.45 4.75
N ASP A 198 -8.43 -7.70 3.78
CA ASP A 198 -8.86 -9.05 3.42
C ASP A 198 -7.71 -9.89 2.86
N GLU A 199 -6.85 -9.32 1.99
CA GLU A 199 -5.65 -10.03 1.51
C GLU A 199 -4.68 -10.36 2.64
N ILE A 200 -4.44 -9.44 3.58
CA ILE A 200 -3.58 -9.68 4.74
C ILE A 200 -4.16 -10.81 5.59
N GLN A 201 -5.45 -10.77 5.89
CA GLN A 201 -6.12 -11.80 6.69
C GLN A 201 -6.09 -13.17 6.00
N GLN A 202 -6.33 -13.20 4.69
CA GLN A 202 -6.42 -14.44 3.94
C GLN A 202 -5.06 -15.09 3.68
N TYR A 203 -4.04 -14.30 3.37
CA TYR A 203 -2.78 -14.83 2.84
C TYR A 203 -1.58 -14.62 3.76
N LEU A 204 -1.52 -13.50 4.48
CA LEU A 204 -0.32 -13.16 5.26
C LEU A 204 -0.42 -13.65 6.71
N LEU A 205 -1.57 -13.49 7.36
CA LEU A 205 -1.76 -13.93 8.74
C LEU A 205 -1.48 -15.44 8.93
N PRO A 206 -1.92 -16.36 8.05
CA PRO A 206 -1.60 -17.78 8.20
C PRO A 206 -0.09 -18.09 8.20
N LEU A 207 0.74 -17.22 7.61
CA LEU A 207 2.20 -17.39 7.59
C LEU A 207 2.86 -16.90 8.89
N ILE A 208 2.22 -15.97 9.60
CA ILE A 208 2.71 -15.34 10.82
C ILE A 208 2.21 -16.11 12.05
N ASP A 209 0.95 -16.53 12.04
CA ASP A 209 0.30 -17.27 13.11
C ASP A 209 -0.48 -18.48 12.55
N PRO A 210 0.22 -19.60 12.25
CA PRO A 210 -0.38 -20.78 11.59
C PRO A 210 -1.44 -21.51 12.43
N GLY A 211 -1.58 -21.16 13.72
CA GLY A 211 -2.51 -21.80 14.65
C GLY A 211 -3.79 -21.00 14.92
N SER A 212 -3.91 -19.77 14.40
CA SER A 212 -5.09 -18.93 14.63
C SER A 212 -6.28 -19.39 13.79
N PRO A 213 -7.45 -19.66 14.40
CA PRO A 213 -8.68 -19.84 13.66
C PRO A 213 -9.09 -18.48 13.08
N HIS A 214 -8.67 -18.18 11.85
CA HIS A 214 -9.09 -16.97 11.14
C HIS A 214 -10.58 -17.11 10.75
N GLN A 215 -11.47 -16.74 11.67
CA GLN A 215 -12.90 -16.73 11.43
C GLN A 215 -13.23 -15.71 10.33
N LYS A 216 -13.87 -16.19 9.26
CA LYS A 216 -14.63 -15.35 8.34
C LYS A 216 -15.89 -14.91 9.08
N THR A 217 -15.98 -13.64 9.47
CA THR A 217 -17.22 -12.99 9.89
C THR A 217 -17.45 -11.79 8.99
#